data_AF-A0A3D0CC49-F1
#
_entry.id   AF-A0A3D0CC49-F1
#
_cell.length_a   1.000
_cell.length_b   1.000
_cell.length_c   1.000
_cell.angle_alpha   90.00
_cell.angle_beta   90.00
_cell.angle_gamma   90.00
#
_symmetry.space_group_name_H-M   'P 1'
#
loop_
_entity.id
_entity.type
_entity.pdbx_description
1 polymer ?
#
loop_
_entity_poly.entity_id
_entity_poly.type
_entity_poly.pdbx_seq_one_letter_code
_entity_poly.pdbx_strand_id
1 'polypeptide(L)'
;YQTLDKDFPNSQFIHLTRAPELWLPSIKQLLQRMLVNLQRTDGGFNPHIKRCYSETFSPLTEDNINSDEFLVDCYTRHQQGITEHFKDRPQDLLTINVSDEGSYLAMLSFLNIDKEKAREGGFKQINIGGKVRAWQHLNNPLKVESTNKGRIDKVLY
;
A
#
# COMPACT_ATOMS: atom_id res chain seq x y z
N TYR A 1 -9.09 2.47 -4.21
CA TYR A 1 -9.97 2.50 -3.02
C TYR A 1 -11.40 2.86 -3.40
N GLN A 2 -11.63 3.82 -4.29
CA GLN A 2 -12.97 4.24 -4.72
C GLN A 2 -13.82 3.08 -5.28
N THR A 3 -13.25 2.25 -6.15
CA THR A 3 -13.93 1.05 -6.66
C THR A 3 -14.24 0.04 -5.55
N LEU A 4 -13.27 -0.22 -4.65
CA LEU A 4 -13.48 -1.13 -3.52
C LEU A 4 -14.60 -0.65 -2.60
N ASP A 5 -14.65 0.65 -2.35
CA ASP A 5 -15.67 1.27 -1.53
C ASP A 5 -17.08 1.17 -2.12
N LYS A 6 -17.18 1.27 -3.45
CA LYS A 6 -18.43 1.03 -4.18
C LYS A 6 -18.84 -0.45 -4.14
N ASP A 7 -17.89 -1.36 -4.34
CA ASP A 7 -18.15 -2.79 -4.46
C ASP A 7 -18.41 -3.46 -3.11
N PHE A 8 -17.86 -2.90 -2.02
CA PHE A 8 -17.97 -3.41 -0.66
C PHE A 8 -18.53 -2.33 0.27
N PRO A 9 -19.85 -2.07 0.23
CA PRO A 9 -20.47 -1.04 1.05
C PRO A 9 -20.28 -1.31 2.55
N ASN A 10 -20.15 -0.24 3.33
CA ASN A 10 -19.85 -0.27 4.77
C ASN A 10 -18.45 -0.80 5.14
N SER A 11 -17.54 -0.87 4.17
CA SER A 11 -16.13 -1.19 4.47
C SER A 11 -15.45 -0.04 5.19
N GLN A 12 -14.58 -0.40 6.13
CA GLN A 12 -13.67 0.54 6.78
C GLN A 12 -12.34 0.59 6.03
N PHE A 13 -11.74 1.77 5.95
CA PHE A 13 -10.48 2.01 5.25
C PHE A 13 -9.39 2.46 6.21
N ILE A 14 -8.19 1.90 6.04
CA ILE A 14 -7.01 2.31 6.79
C ILE A 14 -5.97 2.83 5.79
N HIS A 15 -5.62 4.11 5.91
CA HIS A 15 -4.59 4.76 5.13
C HIS A 15 -3.31 4.89 5.96
N LEU A 16 -2.21 4.32 5.45
CA LEU A 16 -0.92 4.33 6.12
C LEU A 16 -0.08 5.50 5.59
N THR A 17 0.38 6.36 6.49
CA THR A 17 1.26 7.49 6.16
C THR A 17 2.65 7.28 6.70
N ARG A 18 3.61 8.00 6.11
CA ARG A 18 4.99 8.04 6.58
C ARG A 18 5.59 9.40 6.26
N ALA A 19 6.45 9.89 7.14
CA ALA A 19 7.14 11.16 6.93
C ALA A 19 7.99 11.12 5.65
N PRO A 20 7.99 12.19 4.82
CA PRO A 20 8.68 12.21 3.53
C PRO A 20 10.16 11.82 3.61
N GLU A 21 10.87 12.28 4.64
CA GLU A 21 12.28 12.00 4.89
C GLU A 21 12.59 10.51 5.10
N LEU A 22 11.60 9.73 5.54
CA LEU A 22 11.71 8.28 5.69
C LEU A 22 11.16 7.53 4.47
N TRP A 23 10.14 8.09 3.82
CA TRP A 23 9.45 7.47 2.69
C TRP A 23 10.27 7.57 1.39
N LEU A 24 10.79 8.76 1.07
CA LEU A 24 11.52 9.05 -0.17
C LEU A 24 12.69 8.09 -0.43
N PRO A 25 13.68 7.93 0.48
CA PRO A 25 14.79 7.01 0.24
C PRO A 25 14.30 5.56 0.06
N SER A 26 13.24 5.17 0.78
CA SER A 26 12.66 3.82 0.73
C SER A 26 11.96 3.54 -0.60
N ILE A 27 11.12 4.46 -1.09
CA ILE A 27 10.37 4.26 -2.33
C ILE A 27 11.27 4.38 -3.55
N LYS A 28 12.24 5.32 -3.54
CA LYS A 28 13.22 5.48 -4.63
C LYS A 28 14.03 4.19 -4.83
N GLN A 29 14.56 3.62 -3.75
CA GLN A 29 15.29 2.35 -3.80
C GLN A 29 14.40 1.18 -4.30
N LEU A 30 13.12 1.16 -3.97
CA LEU A 30 12.19 0.16 -4.49
C LEU A 30 11.97 0.35 -5.99
N LEU A 31 11.62 1.56 -6.43
CA LEU A 31 11.33 1.86 -7.83
C LEU A 31 12.53 1.60 -8.73
N GLN A 32 13.74 2.02 -8.33
CA GLN A 32 14.97 1.75 -9.08
C GLN A 32 15.21 0.25 -9.29
N ARG A 33 15.03 -0.58 -8.25
CA ARG A 33 15.16 -2.04 -8.37
C ARG A 33 14.06 -2.67 -9.23
N MET A 34 12.89 -2.05 -9.25
CA MET A 34 11.72 -2.55 -9.97
C MET A 34 11.66 -2.09 -11.43
N LEU A 35 12.31 -0.98 -11.79
CA LEU A 35 12.10 -0.28 -13.07
C LEU A 35 12.28 -1.19 -14.29
N VAL A 36 13.37 -1.96 -14.33
CA VAL A 36 13.66 -2.92 -15.41
C VAL A 36 12.51 -3.91 -15.57
N ASN A 37 11.97 -4.43 -14.46
CA ASN A 37 10.86 -5.37 -14.48
C ASN A 37 9.52 -4.71 -14.82
N LEU A 38 9.33 -3.45 -14.44
CA LEU A 38 8.13 -2.68 -14.77
C LEU A 38 8.10 -2.31 -16.26
N GLN A 39 9.24 -2.04 -16.88
CA GLN A 39 9.31 -1.61 -18.28
C GLN A 39 9.39 -2.76 -19.28
N ARG A 40 9.82 -3.96 -18.87
CA ARG A 40 9.96 -5.10 -19.77
C ARG A 40 8.67 -5.43 -20.55
N THR A 41 8.85 -5.88 -21.79
CA THR A 41 7.76 -6.20 -22.74
C THR A 41 7.75 -7.68 -23.14
N ASP A 42 8.79 -8.43 -22.77
CA ASP A 42 8.99 -9.86 -23.03
C ASP A 42 8.18 -10.78 -22.09
N GLY A 43 7.36 -10.21 -21.21
CA GLY A 43 6.59 -10.94 -20.20
C GLY A 43 7.36 -11.20 -18.91
N GLY A 44 6.98 -12.23 -18.15
CA GLY A 44 7.68 -12.63 -16.92
C GLY A 44 7.48 -11.73 -15.69
N PHE A 45 6.74 -10.63 -15.81
CA PHE A 45 6.34 -9.78 -14.69
C PHE A 45 4.82 -9.71 -14.55
N ASN A 46 4.33 -9.52 -13.31
CA ASN A 46 2.89 -9.49 -13.05
C ASN A 46 2.27 -8.22 -13.68
N PRO A 47 1.34 -8.36 -14.66
CA PRO A 47 0.80 -7.21 -15.39
C PRO A 47 -0.08 -6.30 -14.51
N HIS A 48 -0.72 -6.84 -13.46
CA HIS A 48 -1.47 -6.04 -12.49
C HIS A 48 -0.53 -5.17 -11.66
N ILE A 49 0.59 -5.73 -11.21
CA ILE A 49 1.62 -4.95 -10.48
C ILE A 49 2.18 -3.87 -11.39
N LYS A 50 2.51 -4.22 -12.66
CA LYS A 50 2.99 -3.24 -13.64
C LYS A 50 2.03 -2.07 -13.78
N ARG A 51 0.74 -2.36 -14.00
CA ARG A 51 -0.30 -1.32 -14.10
C ARG A 51 -0.35 -0.43 -12.87
N CYS A 52 -0.44 -1.01 -11.66
CA CYS A 52 -0.53 -0.22 -10.43
C CYS A 52 0.65 0.75 -10.27
N TYR A 53 1.87 0.31 -10.54
CA TYR A 53 3.05 1.18 -10.46
C TYR A 53 3.05 2.26 -11.55
N SER A 54 2.70 1.90 -12.79
CA SER A 54 2.63 2.85 -13.91
C SER A 54 1.57 3.93 -13.70
N GLU A 55 0.42 3.58 -13.12
CA GLU A 55 -0.65 4.54 -12.81
C GLU A 55 -0.30 5.43 -11.60
N THR A 56 0.26 4.83 -10.56
CA THR A 56 0.59 5.55 -9.31
C THR A 56 1.75 6.53 -9.51
N PHE A 57 2.77 6.12 -10.26
CA PHE A 57 3.98 6.90 -10.52
C PHE A 57 4.05 7.31 -12.00
N SER A 58 3.03 8.02 -12.47
CA SER A 58 2.91 8.39 -13.89
C SER A 58 3.45 9.81 -14.17
N PRO A 59 4.29 10.00 -15.22
CA PRO A 59 4.84 8.96 -16.08
C PRO A 59 6.00 8.20 -15.40
N LEU A 60 6.03 6.86 -15.55
CA LEU A 60 7.03 6.00 -14.91
C LEU A 60 8.33 5.95 -15.74
N THR A 61 9.19 6.94 -15.54
CA THR A 61 10.50 7.07 -16.20
C THR A 61 11.64 7.02 -15.20
N GLU A 62 12.86 6.76 -15.68
CA GLU A 62 14.06 6.79 -14.84
C GLU A 62 14.29 8.17 -14.21
N ASP A 63 14.10 9.24 -14.98
CA ASP A 63 14.23 10.62 -14.49
C ASP A 63 13.24 10.93 -13.36
N ASN A 64 11.97 10.54 -13.55
CA ASN A 64 10.92 10.82 -12.58
C ASN A 64 11.11 10.06 -11.28
N ILE A 65 11.48 8.77 -11.32
CA ILE A 65 11.73 8.02 -10.08
C ILE A 65 12.97 8.49 -9.32
N ASN A 66 13.85 9.27 -9.97
CA ASN A 66 15.01 9.90 -9.33
C ASN A 66 14.71 11.32 -8.80
N SER A 67 13.57 11.92 -9.16
CA SER A 67 13.13 13.23 -8.67
C SER A 67 12.34 13.12 -7.37
N ASP A 68 12.82 13.76 -6.30
CA ASP A 68 12.10 13.78 -5.02
C ASP A 68 10.78 14.56 -5.13
N GLU A 69 10.78 15.67 -5.86
CA GLU A 69 9.59 16.48 -6.11
C GLU A 69 8.49 15.65 -6.78
N PHE A 70 8.83 14.91 -7.84
CA PHE A 70 7.89 14.03 -8.52
C PHE A 70 7.29 12.96 -7.58
N LEU A 71 8.13 12.35 -6.74
CA LEU A 71 7.69 11.31 -5.82
C LEU A 71 6.79 11.88 -4.71
N VAL A 72 7.15 13.04 -4.16
CA VAL A 72 6.31 13.77 -3.18
C VAL A 72 4.97 14.15 -3.79
N ASP A 73 4.95 14.62 -5.03
CA ASP A 73 3.71 14.96 -5.73
C ASP A 73 2.80 13.74 -5.91
N CYS A 74 3.36 12.58 -6.29
CA CYS A 74 2.60 11.35 -6.40
C CYS A 74 2.00 10.92 -5.05
N TYR A 75 2.80 10.97 -3.98
CA TYR A 75 2.37 10.68 -2.62
C TYR A 75 1.25 11.62 -2.18
N THR A 76 1.45 12.93 -2.36
CA THR A 76 0.54 13.97 -1.91
C THR A 76 -0.77 13.93 -2.67
N ARG A 77 -0.74 13.74 -3.99
CA ARG A 77 -1.94 13.59 -4.84
C ARG A 77 -2.77 12.39 -4.38
N HIS A 78 -2.14 11.27 -4.06
CA HIS A 78 -2.84 10.09 -3.56
C HIS A 78 -3.50 10.37 -2.19
N GLN A 79 -2.75 10.96 -1.26
CA GLN A 79 -3.25 11.32 0.06
C GLN A 79 -4.43 12.29 -0.02
N GLN A 80 -4.32 13.34 -0.85
CA GLN A 80 -5.41 14.31 -1.07
C GLN A 80 -6.65 13.63 -1.65
N GLY A 81 -6.49 12.73 -2.63
CA GLY A 81 -7.61 11.99 -3.20
C GLY A 81 -8.35 11.13 -2.17
N ILE A 82 -7.62 10.48 -1.26
CA ILE A 82 -8.22 9.72 -0.15
C ILE A 82 -8.99 10.65 0.77
N THR A 83 -8.36 11.73 1.23
CA THR A 83 -9.01 12.70 2.13
C THR A 83 -10.28 13.27 1.51
N GLU A 84 -10.24 13.64 0.24
CA GLU A 84 -11.39 14.17 -0.49
C GLU A 84 -12.52 13.13 -0.64
N HIS A 85 -12.17 11.88 -0.94
CA HIS A 85 -13.16 10.80 -1.12
C HIS A 85 -13.95 10.44 0.14
N PHE A 86 -13.33 10.60 1.32
CA PHE A 86 -13.93 10.27 2.62
C PHE A 86 -14.36 11.52 3.42
N LYS A 87 -14.30 12.72 2.85
CA LYS A 87 -14.57 13.98 3.56
C LYS A 87 -15.93 14.03 4.26
N ASP A 88 -16.96 13.41 3.66
CA ASP A 88 -18.34 13.42 4.15
C ASP A 88 -18.63 12.24 5.10
N ARG A 89 -17.64 11.38 5.34
CA ARG A 89 -17.73 10.15 6.15
C ARG A 89 -16.39 9.83 6.81
N PRO A 90 -15.84 10.75 7.60
CA PRO A 90 -14.52 10.60 8.20
C PRO A 90 -14.43 9.38 9.13
N GLN A 91 -15.55 8.89 9.66
CA GLN A 91 -15.60 7.69 10.50
C GLN A 91 -15.26 6.39 9.75
N ASP A 92 -15.29 6.40 8.42
CA ASP A 92 -14.96 5.23 7.59
C ASP A 92 -13.46 5.16 7.26
N LEU A 93 -12.67 6.17 7.65
CA LEU A 93 -11.24 6.27 7.34
C LEU A 93 -10.39 6.48 8.60
N LEU A 94 -9.45 5.57 8.83
CA LEU A 94 -8.36 5.77 9.78
C LEU A 94 -7.07 6.11 9.04
N THR A 95 -6.47 7.27 9.33
CA THR A 95 -5.12 7.61 8.84
C THR A 95 -4.11 7.49 9.97
N ILE A 96 -3.08 6.67 9.81
CA ILE A 96 -2.08 6.39 10.85
C ILE A 96 -0.67 6.22 10.27
N ASN A 97 0.34 6.59 11.05
CA ASN A 97 1.71 6.17 10.83
C ASN A 97 2.01 4.96 11.72
N VAL A 98 2.29 3.80 11.12
CA VAL A 98 2.49 2.53 11.85
C VAL A 98 3.71 2.52 12.78
N SER A 99 4.59 3.51 12.66
CA SER A 99 5.73 3.69 13.57
C SER A 99 5.37 4.43 14.86
N ASP A 100 4.20 5.08 14.92
CA ASP A 100 3.77 5.80 16.11
C ASP A 100 3.22 4.83 17.16
N GLU A 101 3.59 5.02 18.42
CA GLU A 101 3.24 4.11 19.53
C GLU A 101 1.71 3.94 19.69
N GLY A 102 0.94 5.00 19.44
CA GLY A 102 -0.53 4.99 19.57
C GLY A 102 -1.26 4.33 18.40
N SER A 103 -0.61 4.13 17.25
CA SER A 103 -1.29 3.71 16.01
C SER A 103 -1.91 2.33 16.10
N TYR A 104 -1.29 1.42 16.87
CA TYR A 104 -1.85 0.09 17.06
C TYR A 104 -3.17 0.13 17.83
N LEU A 105 -3.23 0.89 18.93
CA LEU A 105 -4.46 1.04 19.71
C LEU A 105 -5.52 1.84 18.95
N ALA A 106 -5.12 2.84 18.16
CA ALA A 106 -6.03 3.57 17.28
C ALA A 106 -6.69 2.64 16.25
N MET A 107 -5.92 1.71 15.67
CA MET A 107 -6.46 0.69 14.76
C MET A 107 -7.43 -0.26 15.46
N LEU A 108 -7.11 -0.74 16.68
CA LEU A 108 -8.03 -1.61 17.41
C LEU A 108 -9.36 -0.91 17.71
N SER A 109 -9.28 0.34 18.20
CA SER A 109 -10.46 1.18 18.45
C SER A 109 -11.31 1.35 17.19
N PHE A 110 -10.67 1.70 16.07
CA PHE A 110 -11.33 1.87 14.78
C PHE A 110 -12.04 0.59 14.32
N LEU A 111 -11.44 -0.58 14.53
CA LEU A 111 -12.02 -1.88 14.17
C LEU A 111 -12.99 -2.44 15.22
N ASN A 112 -13.32 -1.68 16.27
CA ASN A 112 -14.14 -2.12 17.41
C ASN A 112 -13.59 -3.38 18.10
N ILE A 113 -12.26 -3.49 18.19
CA ILE A 113 -11.57 -4.58 18.89
C ILE A 113 -11.15 -4.08 20.27
N ASP A 114 -11.52 -4.82 21.30
CA ASP A 114 -11.13 -4.52 22.67
C ASP A 114 -9.60 -4.46 22.82
N LYS A 115 -9.10 -3.43 23.51
CA LYS A 115 -7.69 -3.30 23.87
C LYS A 115 -7.17 -4.48 24.69
N GLU A 116 -8.03 -5.20 25.40
CA GLU A 116 -7.66 -6.43 26.12
C GLU A 116 -7.22 -7.55 25.17
N LYS A 117 -7.65 -7.50 23.90
CA LYS A 117 -7.20 -8.39 22.82
C LYS A 117 -5.97 -7.87 22.09
N ALA A 118 -5.39 -6.76 22.55
CA ALA A 118 -4.19 -6.20 21.96
C ALA A 118 -3.03 -7.20 22.05
N ARG A 119 -2.31 -7.32 20.94
CA ARG A 119 -1.04 -8.03 20.94
C ARG A 119 -0.02 -7.24 21.75
N GLU A 120 0.71 -7.94 22.62
CA GLU A 120 1.88 -7.38 23.30
C GLU A 120 2.93 -6.89 22.28
N GLY A 121 3.38 -5.65 22.46
CA GLY A 121 4.32 -5.00 21.54
C GLY A 121 3.70 -4.44 20.25
N GLY A 122 2.37 -4.53 20.07
CA GLY A 122 1.66 -3.89 18.97
C GLY A 122 1.94 -4.48 17.58
N PHE A 123 2.22 -3.62 16.59
CA PHE A 123 2.47 -4.07 15.22
C PHE A 123 3.75 -4.91 15.13
N LYS A 124 3.65 -6.08 14.50
CA LYS A 124 4.84 -6.86 14.15
C LYS A 124 5.58 -6.17 13.01
N GLN A 125 6.83 -5.80 13.26
CA GLN A 125 7.71 -5.24 12.23
C GLN A 125 8.10 -6.32 11.20
N ILE A 126 7.80 -6.05 9.92
CA ILE A 126 8.11 -6.90 8.77
C ILE A 126 8.54 -6.04 7.58
N ASN A 127 9.03 -6.68 6.52
CA ASN A 127 9.49 -6.00 5.29
C ASN A 127 10.58 -4.92 5.50
N ILE A 128 11.50 -5.19 6.43
CA ILE A 128 12.66 -4.32 6.72
C ILE A 128 13.88 -4.81 5.93
N GLY A 129 14.81 -3.88 5.61
CA GLY A 129 16.10 -4.22 5.03
C GLY A 129 16.01 -4.78 3.61
N GLY A 130 15.14 -4.21 2.78
CA GLY A 130 14.97 -4.62 1.39
C GLY A 130 14.14 -5.89 1.17
N LYS A 131 13.67 -6.54 2.25
CA LYS A 131 12.70 -7.65 2.18
C LYS A 131 11.30 -7.08 1.90
N VAL A 132 10.62 -7.60 0.88
CA VAL A 132 9.26 -7.14 0.49
C VAL A 132 8.28 -8.30 0.30
N ARG A 133 8.63 -9.50 0.77
CA ARG A 133 7.90 -10.75 0.49
C ARG A 133 7.29 -11.40 1.74
N ALA A 134 7.20 -10.68 2.86
CA ALA A 134 6.67 -11.25 4.10
C ALA A 134 5.25 -11.84 3.93
N TRP A 135 4.44 -11.30 3.02
CA TRP A 135 3.12 -11.84 2.66
C TRP A 135 3.14 -13.32 2.26
N GLN A 136 4.20 -13.79 1.61
CA GLN A 136 4.32 -15.18 1.16
C GLN A 136 4.36 -16.16 2.34
N HIS A 137 4.88 -15.72 3.49
CA HIS A 137 5.05 -16.56 4.67
C HIS A 137 3.86 -16.48 5.65
N LEU A 138 2.87 -15.62 5.38
CA LEU A 138 1.66 -15.57 6.17
C LEU A 138 0.74 -16.73 5.78
N ASN A 139 0.29 -17.47 6.79
CA ASN A 139 -0.69 -18.54 6.67
C ASN A 139 -1.94 -18.15 7.47
N ASN A 140 -3.06 -17.95 6.77
CA ASN A 140 -4.34 -17.61 7.38
C ASN A 140 -5.47 -18.13 6.48
N PRO A 141 -6.54 -18.72 7.02
CA PRO A 141 -7.67 -19.23 6.23
C PRO A 141 -8.37 -18.16 5.39
N LEU A 142 -8.27 -16.88 5.77
CA LEU A 142 -8.85 -15.74 5.06
C LEU A 142 -7.86 -15.05 4.11
N LYS A 143 -6.63 -15.57 3.97
CA LYS A 143 -5.64 -14.98 3.07
C LYS A 143 -6.06 -15.21 1.62
N VAL A 144 -6.20 -14.12 0.86
CA VAL A 144 -6.34 -14.18 -0.60
C VAL A 144 -4.94 -14.28 -1.21
N GLU A 145 -4.68 -15.39 -1.91
CA GLU A 145 -3.39 -15.61 -2.57
C GLU A 145 -3.22 -14.69 -3.79
N SER A 146 -2.00 -14.21 -4.01
CA SER A 146 -1.69 -13.32 -5.14
C SER A 146 -1.74 -14.02 -6.51
N THR A 147 -1.88 -15.35 -6.52
CA THR A 147 -2.01 -16.17 -7.73
C THR A 147 -3.01 -17.30 -7.49
N ASN A 148 -3.73 -17.69 -8.53
CA ASN A 148 -4.54 -18.91 -8.52
C ASN A 148 -3.66 -20.09 -8.93
N LYS A 149 -3.20 -20.88 -7.95
CA LYS A 149 -2.31 -22.05 -8.18
C LYS A 149 -1.06 -21.68 -9.01
N GLY A 150 -0.42 -20.55 -8.68
CA GLY A 150 0.76 -20.05 -9.39
C GLY A 150 0.47 -19.34 -10.71
N ARG A 151 -0.80 -19.24 -11.14
CA ARG A 151 -1.21 -18.50 -12.34
C ARG A 151 -1.81 -17.15 -11.96
N ILE A 152 -1.40 -16.13 -12.71
CA ILE A 152 -1.98 -14.79 -12.59
C ILE A 152 -3.19 -14.71 -13.52
N ASP A 153 -4.25 -14.03 -13.09
CA ASP A 153 -5.36 -13.71 -13.97
C ASP A 153 -4.89 -12.79 -15.10
N LYS A 154 -5.18 -13.17 -16.34
CA LYS A 154 -4.77 -12.43 -17.54
C LYS A 154 -5.72 -11.29 -17.89
N VAL A 155 -6.91 -11.25 -17.29
CA VAL A 155 -7.87 -10.17 -17.48
C VAL A 155 -7.39 -8.95 -16.69
N LEU A 156 -7.08 -7.87 -17.39
CA LEU A 156 -6.83 -6.56 -16.79
C LEU A 156 -8.16 -5.81 -16.72
N TYR A 157 -8.63 -5.47 -15.52
CA TYR A 157 -9.90 -4.77 -15.25
C TYR A 157 -9.75 -3.25 -15.27
#